data_AF-A0A7C1DIC2-F1
#
_entry.id   AF-A0A7C1DIC2-F1
#
_cell.length_a   1.000
_cell.length_b   1.000
_cell.length_c   1.000
_cell.angle_alpha   90.00
_cell.angle_beta   90.00
_cell.angle_gamma   90.00
#
_symmetry.space_group_name_H-M   'P 1'
#
loop_
_entity.id
_entity.type
_entity.pdbx_description
1 polymer ?
#
loop_
_entity_poly.entity_id
_entity_poly.type
_entity_poly.pdbx_seq_one_letter_code
_entity_poly.pdbx_strand_id
1 'polypeptide(L)'
;MINIKYFNQEEMDLAEIYSSNQWRFAWVSRKNEMCHPWVFCKDFLQDAVASKLHNKSVFIWGFKYKPNKYPPIDFSKMSLLVSHDKMDLKEQEKALNTALGVIHLFEEKMGIKKKTVIVPAQTKVDESHIPQPAFLFRGSKLWLRGPQLISLYTMLIRVGTTPGNRSNNQNHSSVEEFFQFVKQKCSNIKGGIKWLELVENKSLFISFLKNRRKLFSKNAPMVLFPSEINKTFHDNSGIFSFIVWKGNGEKGAKYLYNQLLSYLPELN
;
A
#
# COMPACT_ATOMS: atom_id res chain seq x y z
N MET A 1 0.86 -22.47 -7.81
CA MET A 1 1.67 -21.25 -7.99
C MET A 1 1.21 -20.53 -9.25
N ILE A 2 1.07 -19.21 -9.24
CA ILE A 2 0.63 -18.41 -10.40
C ILE A 2 1.83 -17.80 -11.11
N ASN A 3 1.85 -17.86 -12.44
CA ASN A 3 2.85 -17.16 -13.25
C ASN A 3 2.44 -15.71 -13.48
N ILE A 4 3.32 -14.77 -13.15
CA ILE A 4 3.17 -13.36 -13.46
C ILE A 4 4.19 -12.99 -14.53
N LYS A 5 3.73 -12.42 -15.64
CA LYS A 5 4.62 -11.89 -16.68
C LYS A 5 5.41 -10.71 -16.12
N TYR A 6 6.73 -10.82 -16.16
CA TYR A 6 7.64 -9.81 -15.66
C TYR A 6 7.53 -8.52 -16.47
N PHE A 7 7.76 -7.40 -15.80
CA PHE A 7 7.89 -6.11 -16.47
C PHE A 7 9.31 -5.96 -17.00
N ASN A 8 9.51 -5.91 -18.32
CA ASN A 8 10.85 -5.71 -18.87
C ASN A 8 11.43 -4.36 -18.39
N GLN A 9 12.52 -4.42 -17.65
CA GLN A 9 13.11 -3.32 -16.88
C GLN A 9 14.02 -2.40 -17.70
N GLU A 10 14.27 -2.70 -18.98
CA GLU A 10 15.20 -1.97 -19.87
C GLU A 10 14.99 -0.44 -19.93
N GLU A 11 13.87 0.09 -19.41
CA GLU A 11 13.56 1.53 -19.40
C GLU A 11 13.65 2.22 -18.02
N MET A 12 14.13 1.59 -16.93
CA MET A 12 14.10 2.21 -15.59
C MET A 12 15.35 2.01 -14.73
N ASP A 13 15.93 3.12 -14.29
CA ASP A 13 16.92 3.19 -13.21
C ASP A 13 16.27 3.90 -12.02
N LEU A 14 15.80 3.12 -11.03
CA LEU A 14 15.01 3.65 -9.92
C LEU A 14 15.94 4.24 -8.85
N ALA A 15 15.82 5.54 -8.59
CA ALA A 15 16.49 6.22 -7.48
C ALA A 15 15.73 5.97 -6.16
N GLU A 16 15.62 4.69 -5.76
CA GLU A 16 15.00 4.33 -4.49
C GLU A 16 16.03 4.33 -3.36
N ILE A 17 15.62 4.82 -2.20
CA ILE A 17 16.38 4.57 -0.96
C ILE A 17 16.13 3.11 -0.58
N TYR A 18 17.21 2.31 -0.43
CA TYR A 18 17.12 0.95 0.08
C TYR A 18 16.21 0.90 1.32
N SER A 19 15.09 0.19 1.21
CA SER A 19 14.21 -0.02 2.36
C SER A 19 14.88 -1.00 3.32
N SER A 20 14.92 -0.67 4.61
CA SER A 20 15.58 -1.47 5.64
C SER A 20 15.04 -2.90 5.78
N ASN A 21 13.85 -3.19 5.24
CA ASN A 21 13.23 -4.51 5.31
C ASN A 21 13.15 -5.27 3.96
N GLN A 22 13.75 -4.72 2.89
CA GLN A 22 13.95 -5.38 1.59
C GLN A 22 12.72 -6.00 0.91
N TRP A 23 11.51 -5.58 1.31
CA TRP A 23 10.27 -5.98 0.62
C TRP A 23 10.03 -5.10 -0.60
N ARG A 24 9.78 -5.73 -1.74
CA ARG A 24 9.46 -5.10 -3.02
C ARG A 24 8.00 -5.31 -3.39
N PHE A 25 7.45 -4.38 -4.14
CA PHE A 25 6.05 -4.33 -4.52
C PHE A 25 5.88 -4.10 -6.02
N ALA A 26 4.84 -4.68 -6.62
CA ALA A 26 4.42 -4.34 -7.97
C ALA A 26 2.91 -4.57 -8.16
N TRP A 27 2.20 -3.64 -8.82
CA TRP A 27 0.82 -3.90 -9.22
C TRP A 27 0.75 -4.97 -10.31
N VAL A 28 -0.32 -5.77 -10.28
CA VAL A 28 -0.59 -6.82 -11.27
C VAL A 28 -1.88 -6.54 -12.03
N SER A 29 -1.81 -6.62 -13.35
CA SER A 29 -2.95 -6.43 -14.26
C SER A 29 -3.93 -7.61 -14.20
N ARG A 30 -5.10 -7.47 -14.82
CA ARG A 30 -6.06 -8.59 -14.98
C ARG A 30 -5.49 -9.78 -15.74
N LYS A 31 -4.48 -9.54 -16.58
CA LYS A 31 -3.82 -10.55 -17.41
C LYS A 31 -2.63 -11.19 -16.70
N ASN A 32 -2.46 -10.97 -15.39
CA ASN A 32 -1.31 -11.43 -14.61
C ASN A 32 0.02 -10.89 -15.15
N GLU A 33 0.05 -9.60 -15.50
CA GLU A 33 1.26 -8.91 -15.94
C GLU A 33 1.64 -7.86 -14.88
N MET A 34 2.93 -7.75 -14.55
CA MET A 34 3.41 -6.63 -13.74
C MET A 34 3.14 -5.31 -14.47
N CYS A 35 2.53 -4.35 -13.78
CA CYS A 35 2.19 -3.04 -14.37
C CYS A 35 3.39 -2.11 -14.44
N HIS A 36 4.36 -2.30 -13.56
CA HIS A 36 5.60 -1.53 -13.44
C HIS A 36 6.68 -2.43 -12.81
N PRO A 37 7.97 -2.04 -12.82
CA PRO A 37 9.02 -2.79 -12.14
C PRO A 37 8.78 -2.92 -10.64
N TRP A 38 9.53 -3.80 -10.02
CA TRP A 38 9.61 -3.86 -8.56
C TRP A 38 10.02 -2.52 -7.98
N VAL A 39 9.29 -2.08 -6.94
CA VAL A 39 9.63 -0.89 -6.16
C VAL A 39 9.78 -1.22 -4.69
N PHE A 40 10.80 -0.67 -4.03
CA PHE A 40 10.88 -0.63 -2.58
C PHE A 40 10.01 0.47 -2.01
N CYS A 41 9.95 1.63 -2.66
CA CYS A 41 9.17 2.76 -2.18
C CYS A 41 7.68 2.52 -2.43
N LYS A 42 6.92 2.43 -1.33
CA LYS A 42 5.46 2.24 -1.36
C LYS A 42 4.73 3.40 -2.07
N ASP A 43 5.33 4.59 -2.12
CA ASP A 43 4.70 5.79 -2.66
C ASP A 43 4.68 5.79 -4.19
N PHE A 44 5.53 5.01 -4.86
CA PHE A 44 5.37 4.77 -6.31
C PHE A 44 4.10 4.00 -6.66
N LEU A 45 3.55 3.21 -5.71
CA LEU A 45 2.31 2.47 -5.95
C LEU A 45 1.11 3.41 -6.09
N GLN A 46 1.04 4.46 -5.28
CA GLN A 46 -0.02 5.47 -5.37
C GLN A 46 0.18 6.38 -6.60
N ASP A 47 1.42 6.68 -6.99
CA ASP A 47 1.72 7.40 -8.24
C ASP A 47 1.21 6.64 -9.45
N ALA A 48 1.44 5.32 -9.51
CA ALA A 48 0.96 4.47 -10.59
C ALA A 48 -0.58 4.44 -10.65
N VAL A 49 -1.25 4.41 -9.50
CA VAL A 49 -2.72 4.47 -9.42
C VAL A 49 -3.25 5.82 -9.90
N ALA A 50 -2.67 6.94 -9.45
CA ALA A 50 -3.04 8.28 -9.91
C ALA A 50 -2.85 8.41 -11.43
N SER A 51 -1.72 7.91 -11.93
CA SER A 51 -1.38 7.91 -13.34
C SER A 51 -2.38 7.11 -14.17
N LYS A 52 -2.77 5.91 -13.72
CA LYS A 52 -3.82 5.13 -14.37
C LYS A 52 -5.19 5.83 -14.33
N LEU A 53 -5.55 6.41 -13.20
CA LEU A 53 -6.84 7.06 -12.99
C LEU A 53 -7.04 8.24 -13.97
N HIS A 54 -6.00 9.06 -14.15
CA HIS A 54 -6.05 10.27 -14.98
C HIS A 54 -5.50 10.07 -16.40
N ASN A 55 -5.12 8.84 -16.74
CA ASN A 55 -4.45 8.50 -18.00
C ASN A 55 -3.23 9.38 -18.33
N LYS A 56 -2.49 9.82 -17.31
CA LYS A 56 -1.31 10.69 -17.42
C LYS A 56 -0.06 9.92 -17.06
N SER A 57 1.02 10.05 -17.81
CA SER A 57 2.29 9.39 -17.47
C SER A 57 2.91 10.04 -16.23
N VAL A 58 3.55 9.24 -15.38
CA VAL A 58 4.36 9.73 -14.25
C VAL A 58 5.82 9.40 -14.48
N PHE A 59 6.70 10.34 -14.10
CA PHE A 59 8.14 10.16 -14.04
C PHE A 59 8.70 10.86 -12.79
N ILE A 60 9.05 10.10 -11.76
CA ILE A 60 9.52 10.62 -10.47
C ILE A 60 10.64 9.72 -9.96
N TRP A 61 11.81 10.30 -9.65
CA TRP A 61 12.94 9.56 -9.07
C TRP A 61 13.31 8.28 -9.86
N GLY A 62 13.26 8.35 -11.19
CA GLY A 62 13.53 7.20 -12.07
C GLY A 62 12.35 6.24 -12.23
N PHE A 63 11.35 6.28 -11.34
CA PHE A 63 10.11 5.54 -11.52
C PHE A 63 9.29 6.13 -12.67
N LYS A 64 8.81 5.25 -13.55
CA LYS A 64 8.04 5.61 -14.73
C LYS A 64 6.81 4.73 -14.84
N TYR A 65 5.64 5.32 -15.01
CA TYR A 65 4.45 4.56 -15.36
C TYR A 65 3.67 5.29 -16.45
N LYS A 66 3.37 4.57 -17.54
CA LYS A 66 2.72 5.07 -18.75
C LYS A 66 1.44 4.25 -18.99
N PRO A 67 0.25 4.74 -18.61
CA PRO A 67 -0.99 3.95 -18.61
C PRO A 67 -1.45 3.51 -20.01
N ASN A 68 -0.99 4.20 -21.05
CA ASN A 68 -1.26 3.86 -22.46
C ASN A 68 -0.23 2.89 -23.07
N LYS A 69 0.91 2.65 -22.40
CA LYS A 69 2.01 1.79 -22.90
C LYS A 69 2.18 0.53 -22.07
N TYR A 70 2.06 0.64 -20.75
CA TYR A 70 2.33 -0.44 -19.80
C TYR A 70 1.04 -1.15 -19.38
N PRO A 71 1.13 -2.38 -18.84
CA PRO A 71 -0.06 -3.10 -18.41
C PRO A 71 -0.89 -2.27 -17.41
N PRO A 72 -2.23 -2.22 -17.59
CA PRO A 72 -3.08 -1.36 -16.77
C PRO A 72 -3.31 -1.97 -15.39
N ILE A 73 -3.23 -1.13 -14.36
CA ILE A 73 -3.64 -1.50 -12.99
C ILE A 73 -5.13 -1.88 -13.00
N ASP A 74 -5.48 -2.99 -12.35
CA ASP A 74 -6.86 -3.42 -12.18
C ASP A 74 -7.55 -2.66 -11.04
N PHE A 75 -8.57 -1.86 -11.35
CA PHE A 75 -9.39 -1.17 -10.33
C PHE A 75 -10.62 -1.97 -9.87
N SER A 76 -10.86 -3.17 -10.41
CA SER A 76 -11.96 -4.03 -9.95
C SER A 76 -11.64 -4.76 -8.63
N LYS A 77 -10.36 -4.96 -8.34
CA LYS A 77 -9.82 -5.60 -7.13
C LYS A 77 -8.38 -5.14 -6.92
N MET A 78 -7.89 -5.21 -5.70
CA MET A 78 -6.48 -4.96 -5.43
C MET A 78 -5.68 -6.24 -5.74
N SER A 79 -4.68 -6.13 -6.62
CA SER A 79 -3.76 -7.22 -6.99
C SER A 79 -2.33 -6.72 -6.87
N LEU A 80 -1.69 -7.00 -5.73
CA LEU A 80 -0.34 -6.53 -5.40
C LEU A 80 0.60 -7.71 -5.30
N LEU A 81 1.65 -7.72 -6.11
CA LEU A 81 2.74 -8.65 -5.99
C LEU A 81 3.71 -8.17 -4.91
N VAL A 82 4.14 -9.09 -4.06
CA VAL A 82 5.06 -8.84 -2.95
C VAL A 82 6.16 -9.89 -2.99
N SER A 83 7.41 -9.45 -2.89
CA SER A 83 8.58 -10.33 -2.86
C SER A 83 9.65 -9.75 -1.93
N HIS A 84 10.63 -10.57 -1.55
CA HIS A 84 11.75 -10.19 -0.71
C HIS A 84 13.06 -10.65 -1.34
N ASP A 85 14.06 -9.77 -1.35
CA ASP A 85 15.32 -9.95 -2.09
C ASP A 85 16.14 -11.16 -1.66
N LYS A 86 16.06 -11.50 -0.37
CA LYS A 86 16.94 -12.47 0.28
C LYS A 86 16.24 -13.67 0.91
N MET A 87 14.91 -13.67 0.96
CA MET A 87 14.16 -14.73 1.66
C MET A 87 13.70 -15.75 0.64
N ASP A 88 13.78 -17.03 1.01
CA ASP A 88 13.17 -18.08 0.19
C ASP A 88 11.63 -18.01 0.24
N LEU A 89 10.96 -18.81 -0.60
CA LEU A 89 9.50 -18.80 -0.69
C LEU A 89 8.82 -19.14 0.65
N LYS A 90 9.38 -20.05 1.45
CA LYS A 90 8.80 -20.53 2.71
C LYS A 90 8.97 -19.50 3.83
N GLU A 91 10.13 -18.85 3.88
CA GLU A 91 10.39 -17.74 4.80
C GLU A 91 9.50 -16.53 4.48
N GLN A 92 9.35 -16.22 3.19
CA GLN A 92 8.43 -15.19 2.74
C GLN A 92 6.99 -15.54 3.13
N GLU A 93 6.54 -16.78 2.89
CA GLU A 93 5.20 -17.24 3.24
C GLU A 93 4.92 -17.07 4.74
N LYS A 94 5.84 -17.50 5.60
CA LYS A 94 5.71 -17.36 7.05
C LYS A 94 5.54 -15.89 7.44
N ALA A 95 6.39 -15.01 6.93
CA ALA A 95 6.34 -13.58 7.25
C ALA A 95 5.07 -12.90 6.71
N LEU A 96 4.64 -13.26 5.50
CA LEU A 96 3.46 -12.68 4.86
C LEU A 96 2.16 -13.19 5.46
N ASN A 97 2.12 -14.40 6.02
CA ASN A 97 0.97 -14.89 6.79
C ASN A 97 0.77 -14.07 8.07
N THR A 98 1.83 -13.66 8.76
CA THR A 98 1.72 -12.74 9.90
C THR A 98 1.17 -11.38 9.46
N ALA A 99 1.66 -10.83 8.34
CA ALA A 99 1.09 -9.61 7.76
C ALA A 99 -0.37 -9.76 7.33
N LEU A 100 -0.75 -10.93 6.81
CA LEU A 100 -2.12 -11.22 6.42
C LEU A 100 -3.07 -11.17 7.63
N GLY A 101 -2.66 -11.73 8.77
CA GLY A 101 -3.41 -11.62 10.03
C GLY A 101 -3.64 -10.17 10.44
N VAL A 102 -2.59 -9.33 10.39
CA VAL A 102 -2.72 -7.88 10.65
C VAL A 102 -3.70 -7.24 9.67
N ILE A 103 -3.57 -7.51 8.37
CA ILE A 103 -4.49 -6.96 7.36
C ILE A 103 -5.93 -7.36 7.66
N HIS A 104 -6.19 -8.61 8.06
CA HIS A 104 -7.53 -9.10 8.36
C HIS A 104 -8.20 -8.35 9.52
N LEU A 105 -7.46 -7.95 10.55
CA LEU A 105 -7.97 -7.12 11.65
C LEU A 105 -8.47 -5.77 11.14
N PHE A 106 -7.69 -5.12 10.28
CA PHE A 106 -8.06 -3.85 9.69
C PHE A 106 -9.24 -4.03 8.73
N GLU A 107 -9.23 -5.08 7.92
CA GLU A 107 -10.37 -5.41 7.05
C GLU A 107 -11.65 -5.66 7.83
N GLU A 108 -11.56 -6.25 9.03
CA GLU A 108 -12.71 -6.46 9.93
C GLU A 108 -13.23 -5.14 10.49
N LYS A 109 -12.34 -4.31 11.06
CA LYS A 109 -12.68 -2.96 11.52
C LYS A 109 -13.27 -2.12 10.37
N MET A 110 -12.80 -2.37 9.15
CA MET A 110 -13.25 -1.77 7.92
C MET A 110 -14.44 -2.50 7.28
N GLY A 111 -15.09 -3.46 7.94
CA GLY A 111 -16.27 -4.17 7.45
C GLY A 111 -16.12 -4.72 6.02
N ILE A 112 -14.91 -5.08 5.61
CA ILE A 112 -14.62 -5.71 4.33
C ILE A 112 -14.98 -7.19 4.48
N LYS A 113 -16.03 -7.60 3.77
CA LYS A 113 -16.55 -8.98 3.85
C LYS A 113 -15.61 -10.01 3.23
N LYS A 114 -15.07 -9.69 2.04
CA LYS A 114 -14.13 -10.56 1.33
C LYS A 114 -12.71 -10.20 1.73
N LYS A 115 -12.12 -11.03 2.60
CA LYS A 115 -10.78 -10.83 3.12
C LYS A 115 -9.72 -10.94 2.02
N THR A 116 -8.61 -10.26 2.22
CA THR A 116 -7.40 -10.45 1.42
C THR A 116 -6.96 -11.91 1.50
N VAL A 117 -6.48 -12.45 0.38
CA VAL A 117 -5.76 -13.73 0.34
C VAL A 117 -4.40 -13.52 -0.30
N ILE A 118 -3.42 -14.34 0.10
CA ILE A 118 -2.12 -14.41 -0.57
C ILE A 118 -2.06 -15.69 -1.38
N VAL A 119 -1.49 -15.63 -2.59
CA VAL A 119 -1.32 -16.79 -3.47
C VAL A 119 0.15 -16.86 -3.87
N PRO A 120 0.82 -18.03 -3.71
CA PRO A 120 2.18 -18.21 -4.21
C PRO A 120 2.27 -17.87 -5.70
N ALA A 121 3.24 -17.06 -6.06
CA ALA A 121 3.46 -16.56 -7.41
C ALA A 121 4.94 -16.62 -7.78
N GLN A 122 5.22 -16.54 -9.07
CA GLN A 122 6.57 -16.36 -9.58
C GLN A 122 6.55 -15.39 -10.76
N THR A 123 7.56 -14.52 -10.84
CA THR A 123 7.73 -13.69 -12.04
C THR A 123 8.52 -14.45 -13.09
N LYS A 124 8.06 -14.37 -14.34
CA LYS A 124 8.75 -14.94 -15.51
C LYS A 124 8.98 -13.86 -16.56
N VAL A 125 10.23 -13.70 -16.98
CA VAL A 125 10.60 -12.81 -18.11
C VAL A 125 10.37 -13.58 -19.41
N ASP A 126 10.95 -14.77 -19.47
CA ASP A 126 10.88 -15.77 -20.54
C ASP A 126 11.29 -17.14 -19.94
N GLU A 127 11.56 -18.15 -20.77
CA GLU A 127 12.00 -19.49 -20.30
C GLU A 127 13.44 -19.53 -19.78
N SER A 128 14.27 -18.51 -20.05
CA SER A 128 15.71 -18.50 -19.72
C SER A 128 16.03 -17.79 -18.40
N HIS A 129 15.09 -17.02 -17.83
CA HIS A 129 15.28 -16.30 -16.58
C HIS A 129 14.91 -17.12 -15.34
N ILE A 130 15.73 -17.03 -14.28
CA ILE A 130 15.45 -17.62 -12.97
C ILE A 130 14.19 -16.96 -12.39
N PRO A 131 13.10 -17.73 -12.16
CA PRO A 131 11.87 -17.16 -11.61
C PRO A 131 12.12 -16.61 -10.21
N GLN A 132 11.64 -15.39 -9.93
CA GLN A 132 11.72 -14.83 -8.59
C GLN A 132 10.49 -15.25 -7.78
N PRO A 133 10.67 -15.86 -6.58
CA PRO A 133 9.57 -16.23 -5.72
C PRO A 133 8.85 -14.97 -5.20
N ALA A 134 7.52 -15.00 -5.25
CA ALA A 134 6.68 -13.90 -4.82
C ALA A 134 5.33 -14.41 -4.30
N PHE A 135 4.54 -13.50 -3.73
CA PHE A 135 3.17 -13.73 -3.35
C PHE A 135 2.26 -12.66 -3.95
N LEU A 136 1.17 -13.09 -4.56
CA LEU A 136 0.13 -12.21 -5.06
C LEU A 136 -0.93 -12.01 -3.97
N PHE A 137 -1.00 -10.80 -3.44
CA PHE A 137 -2.07 -10.35 -2.58
C PHE A 137 -3.28 -9.99 -3.42
N ARG A 138 -4.41 -10.64 -3.16
CA ARG A 138 -5.71 -10.37 -3.78
C ARG A 138 -6.67 -9.86 -2.72
N GLY A 139 -6.98 -8.57 -2.76
CA GLY A 139 -7.83 -7.92 -1.77
C GLY A 139 -8.91 -7.04 -2.39
N SER A 140 -9.68 -6.40 -1.50
CA SER A 140 -10.76 -5.49 -1.89
C SER A 140 -10.25 -4.30 -2.68
N LYS A 141 -10.97 -3.89 -3.73
CA LYS A 141 -10.72 -2.62 -4.45
C LYS A 141 -10.80 -1.38 -3.55
N LEU A 142 -11.38 -1.51 -2.35
CA LEU A 142 -11.39 -0.43 -1.36
C LEU A 142 -9.97 0.10 -1.10
N TRP A 143 -8.97 -0.78 -1.05
CA TRP A 143 -7.58 -0.41 -0.82
C TRP A 143 -6.99 0.53 -1.88
N LEU A 144 -7.59 0.59 -3.07
CA LEU A 144 -7.18 1.47 -4.17
C LEU A 144 -7.93 2.82 -4.20
N ARG A 145 -8.85 3.07 -3.26
CA ARG A 145 -9.70 4.27 -3.30
C ARG A 145 -9.02 5.56 -2.85
N GLY A 146 -7.81 5.48 -2.33
CA GLY A 146 -7.04 6.67 -1.97
C GLY A 146 -5.59 6.32 -1.69
N PRO A 147 -4.67 7.28 -1.88
CA PRO A 147 -3.25 7.09 -1.60
C PRO A 147 -3.02 6.71 -0.12
N GLN A 148 -3.86 7.22 0.79
CA GLN A 148 -3.81 6.88 2.21
C GLN A 148 -4.09 5.39 2.46
N LEU A 149 -5.01 4.77 1.73
CA LEU A 149 -5.33 3.36 1.89
C LEU A 149 -4.23 2.45 1.30
N ILE A 150 -3.64 2.84 0.17
CA ILE A 150 -2.49 2.13 -0.42
C ILE A 150 -1.29 2.21 0.54
N SER A 151 -1.02 3.43 1.03
CA SER A 151 0.01 3.67 2.03
C SER A 151 -0.25 2.88 3.30
N LEU A 152 -1.48 2.80 3.80
CA LEU A 152 -1.80 1.97 4.96
C LEU A 152 -1.57 0.49 4.67
N TYR A 153 -2.05 -0.02 3.54
CA TYR A 153 -1.96 -1.44 3.19
C TYR A 153 -0.51 -1.95 3.15
N THR A 154 0.34 -1.27 2.38
CA THR A 154 1.77 -1.59 2.25
C THR A 154 2.50 -1.48 3.58
N MET A 155 2.06 -0.52 4.39
CA MET A 155 2.59 -0.27 5.72
C MET A 155 2.22 -1.40 6.70
N LEU A 156 0.99 -1.95 6.64
CA LEU A 156 0.60 -3.16 7.41
C LEU A 156 1.46 -4.37 7.04
N ILE A 157 1.76 -4.56 5.74
CA ILE A 157 2.66 -5.62 5.28
C ILE A 157 4.03 -5.49 5.94
N ARG A 158 4.61 -4.30 5.96
CA ARG A 158 5.95 -4.06 6.53
C ARG A 158 6.01 -4.32 8.04
N VAL A 159 4.99 -3.95 8.80
CA VAL A 159 4.97 -4.24 10.24
C VAL A 159 4.74 -5.71 10.50
N GLY A 160 3.77 -6.33 9.83
CA GLY A 160 3.51 -7.76 10.01
C GLY A 160 4.71 -8.64 9.64
N THR A 161 5.55 -8.19 8.71
CA THR A 161 6.77 -8.90 8.30
C THR A 161 8.02 -8.54 9.12
N THR A 162 7.93 -7.64 10.10
CA THR A 162 9.09 -7.26 10.94
C THR A 162 9.52 -8.45 11.84
N PRO A 163 10.82 -8.75 12.00
CA PRO A 163 11.29 -9.96 12.70
C PRO A 163 10.68 -10.21 14.10
N GLY A 164 10.44 -9.17 14.89
CA GLY A 164 9.81 -9.30 16.22
C GLY A 164 8.33 -9.73 16.20
N ASN A 165 7.65 -9.62 15.07
CA ASN A 165 6.30 -10.18 14.86
C ASN A 165 6.34 -11.66 14.44
N ARG A 166 7.48 -12.14 13.92
CA ARG A 166 7.64 -13.51 13.39
C ARG A 166 7.86 -14.56 14.48
N SER A 167 8.31 -14.15 15.67
CA SER A 167 8.81 -15.08 16.70
C SER A 167 7.74 -15.62 17.64
N ASN A 168 6.57 -14.96 17.77
CA ASN A 168 5.68 -15.23 18.92
C ASN A 168 4.29 -15.77 18.56
N ASN A 169 3.97 -16.15 17.31
CA ASN A 169 2.58 -16.47 16.92
C ASN A 169 1.57 -15.42 17.44
N GLN A 170 2.02 -14.16 17.56
CA GLN A 170 1.18 -13.07 18.03
C GLN A 170 0.27 -12.66 16.88
N ASN A 171 -0.75 -13.45 16.65
CA ASN A 171 -1.97 -12.95 16.04
C ASN A 171 -2.49 -11.90 17.00
N HIS A 172 -2.30 -10.62 16.69
CA HIS A 172 -2.99 -9.57 17.43
C HIS A 172 -4.48 -9.87 17.34
N SER A 173 -5.16 -9.90 18.48
CA SER A 173 -6.61 -10.15 18.55
C SER A 173 -7.40 -8.90 18.15
N SER A 174 -6.76 -7.73 18.17
CA SER A 174 -7.37 -6.43 17.93
C SER A 174 -6.41 -5.40 17.31
N VAL A 175 -6.97 -4.32 16.77
CA VAL A 175 -6.20 -3.16 16.26
C VAL A 175 -5.48 -2.46 17.41
N GLU A 176 -6.07 -2.49 18.60
CA GLU A 176 -5.55 -1.89 19.82
C GLU A 176 -4.28 -2.62 20.30
N GLU A 177 -4.26 -3.96 20.26
CA GLU A 177 -3.06 -4.75 20.53
C GLU A 177 -1.96 -4.51 19.49
N PHE A 178 -2.33 -4.38 18.20
CA PHE A 178 -1.40 -4.02 17.15
C PHE A 178 -0.71 -2.67 17.45
N PHE A 179 -1.45 -1.66 17.94
CA PHE A 179 -0.86 -0.38 18.33
C PHE A 179 0.09 -0.49 19.52
N GLN A 180 -0.22 -1.32 20.52
CA GLN A 180 0.69 -1.55 21.64
C GLN A 180 1.98 -2.21 21.16
N PHE A 181 1.88 -3.20 20.27
CA PHE A 181 3.04 -3.83 19.66
C PHE A 181 3.91 -2.80 18.91
N VAL A 182 3.30 -1.97 18.08
CA VAL A 182 4.01 -0.91 17.33
C VAL A 182 4.72 0.03 18.31
N LYS A 183 4.07 0.45 19.39
CA LYS A 183 4.68 1.31 20.41
C LYS A 183 5.91 0.68 21.06
N GLN A 184 5.86 -0.62 21.34
CA GLN A 184 6.95 -1.33 22.02
C GLN A 184 8.12 -1.68 21.08
N LYS A 185 7.84 -2.03 19.82
CA LYS A 185 8.83 -2.61 18.91
C LYS A 185 9.33 -1.65 17.84
N CYS A 186 8.53 -0.65 17.44
CA CYS A 186 8.91 0.29 16.40
C CYS A 186 9.70 1.49 16.92
N SER A 187 9.82 1.68 18.25
CA SER A 187 10.65 2.74 18.84
C SER A 187 12.10 2.72 18.38
N ASN A 188 12.63 1.54 18.07
CA ASN A 188 14.04 1.33 17.68
C ASN A 188 14.23 1.07 16.17
N ILE A 189 13.18 1.19 15.36
CA ILE A 189 13.24 0.90 13.91
C ILE A 189 13.38 2.21 13.13
N LYS A 190 14.27 2.26 12.13
CA LYS A 190 14.38 3.39 11.18
C LYS A 190 13.04 3.58 10.44
N GLY A 191 12.42 4.74 10.59
CA GLY A 191 11.06 5.02 10.10
C GLY A 191 9.93 4.65 11.08
N GLY A 192 10.28 4.04 12.22
CA GLY A 192 9.38 3.72 13.32
C GLY A 192 8.86 4.94 14.10
N ILE A 193 9.55 6.08 14.03
CA ILE A 193 9.07 7.35 14.59
C ILE A 193 7.71 7.74 13.99
N LYS A 194 7.56 7.63 12.66
CA LYS A 194 6.29 7.89 11.96
C LYS A 194 5.15 7.00 12.46
N TRP A 195 5.49 5.79 12.91
CA TRP A 195 4.54 4.84 13.46
C TRP A 195 4.13 5.17 14.89
N LEU A 196 5.10 5.57 15.72
CA LEU A 196 4.82 6.05 17.06
C LEU A 196 3.87 7.24 17.01
N GLU A 197 4.12 8.21 16.13
CA GLU A 197 3.26 9.37 15.95
C GLU A 197 1.85 8.99 15.46
N LEU A 198 1.73 8.00 14.55
CA LEU A 198 0.42 7.48 14.14
C LEU A 198 -0.35 6.81 15.29
N VAL A 199 0.35 6.04 16.12
CA VAL A 199 -0.21 5.35 17.29
C VAL A 199 -0.57 6.32 18.41
N GLU A 200 0.22 7.37 18.61
CA GLU A 200 -0.10 8.47 19.53
C GLU A 200 -1.40 9.16 19.12
N ASN A 201 -1.65 9.24 17.82
CA ASN A 201 -2.89 9.74 17.23
C ASN A 201 -3.97 8.66 17.00
N LYS A 202 -4.00 7.60 17.84
CA LYS A 202 -4.92 6.45 17.68
C LYS A 202 -6.40 6.83 17.52
N SER A 203 -6.88 7.87 18.20
CA SER A 203 -8.30 8.27 18.12
C SER A 203 -8.67 8.77 16.72
N LEU A 204 -7.79 9.56 16.11
CA LEU A 204 -7.92 10.02 14.72
C LEU A 204 -7.80 8.86 13.75
N PHE A 205 -6.86 7.95 13.99
CA PHE A 205 -6.69 6.76 13.18
C PHE A 205 -7.93 5.85 13.20
N ILE A 206 -8.49 5.59 14.37
CA ILE A 206 -9.72 4.80 14.51
C ILE A 206 -10.90 5.53 13.86
N SER A 207 -10.97 6.85 13.99
CA SER A 207 -12.00 7.67 13.33
C SER A 207 -11.89 7.61 11.81
N PHE A 208 -10.68 7.62 11.27
CA PHE A 208 -10.41 7.39 9.85
C PHE A 208 -10.94 6.03 9.38
N LEU A 209 -10.65 4.95 10.11
CA LEU A 209 -11.15 3.61 9.76
C LEU A 209 -12.68 3.55 9.82
N LYS A 210 -13.30 4.13 10.85
CA LYS A 210 -14.77 4.16 11.03
C LYS A 210 -15.45 4.94 9.91
N ASN A 211 -14.91 6.11 9.55
CA ASN A 211 -15.50 7.03 8.56
C ASN A 211 -15.08 6.76 7.12
N ARG A 212 -14.26 5.72 6.87
CA ARG A 212 -13.73 5.38 5.54
C ARG A 212 -14.77 5.33 4.42
N ARG A 213 -16.03 4.93 4.69
CA ARG A 213 -17.05 4.83 3.64
C ARG A 213 -17.42 6.21 3.09
N LYS A 214 -17.45 7.22 3.97
CA LYS A 214 -17.65 8.63 3.61
C LYS A 214 -16.38 9.19 2.95
N LEU A 215 -15.21 8.96 3.58
CA LEU A 215 -13.92 9.48 3.11
C LEU A 215 -13.46 8.89 1.76
N PHE A 216 -13.79 7.63 1.50
CA PHE A 216 -13.42 6.87 0.31
C PHE A 216 -14.66 6.36 -0.41
N SER A 217 -15.57 7.28 -0.68
CA SER A 217 -16.75 7.02 -1.52
C SER A 217 -16.34 6.68 -2.96
N LYS A 218 -17.30 6.36 -3.82
CA LYS A 218 -17.02 6.01 -5.24
C LYS A 218 -16.30 7.15 -5.98
N ASN A 219 -16.58 8.41 -5.63
CA ASN A 219 -16.07 9.59 -6.31
C ASN A 219 -14.78 10.13 -5.66
N ALA A 220 -14.47 9.72 -4.43
CA ALA A 220 -13.29 10.16 -3.69
C ALA A 220 -11.98 10.00 -4.46
N PRO A 221 -11.71 8.92 -5.24
CA PRO A 221 -10.46 8.79 -5.97
C PRO A 221 -10.12 9.98 -6.88
N MET A 222 -11.12 10.59 -7.54
CA MET A 222 -10.89 11.73 -8.43
C MET A 222 -10.38 12.98 -7.70
N VAL A 223 -10.68 13.11 -6.41
CA VAL A 223 -10.25 14.23 -5.56
C VAL A 223 -8.94 13.89 -4.86
N LEU A 224 -8.81 12.64 -4.39
CA LEU A 224 -7.67 12.21 -3.56
C LEU A 224 -6.41 11.91 -4.35
N PHE A 225 -6.55 11.51 -5.61
CA PHE A 225 -5.44 11.38 -6.53
C PHE A 225 -5.44 12.59 -7.46
N PRO A 226 -4.43 13.49 -7.41
CA PRO A 226 -4.37 14.62 -8.30
C PRO A 226 -4.03 14.15 -9.72
N SER A 227 -4.46 14.92 -10.72
CA SER A 227 -4.07 14.66 -12.11
C SER A 227 -2.62 15.04 -12.39
N GLU A 228 -2.06 15.98 -11.62
CA GLU A 228 -0.65 16.33 -11.65
C GLU A 228 0.10 15.57 -10.56
N ILE A 229 0.93 14.62 -10.98
CA ILE A 229 1.69 13.74 -10.08
C ILE A 229 3.09 14.33 -9.97
N ASN A 230 3.36 14.95 -8.82
CA ASN A 230 4.62 15.63 -8.53
C ASN A 230 5.25 15.11 -7.23
N LYS A 231 6.46 15.59 -6.91
CA LYS A 231 7.18 15.20 -5.69
C LYS A 231 6.37 15.45 -4.41
N THR A 232 5.64 16.56 -4.34
CA THR A 232 4.78 16.87 -3.21
C THR A 232 3.68 15.82 -3.03
N PHE A 233 3.04 15.36 -4.10
CA PHE A 233 2.07 14.27 -4.01
C PHE A 233 2.73 12.96 -3.57
N HIS A 234 3.87 12.61 -4.17
CA HIS A 234 4.64 11.41 -3.83
C HIS A 234 4.95 11.36 -2.33
N ASP A 235 5.48 12.45 -1.77
CA ASP A 235 5.95 12.51 -0.38
C ASP A 235 4.81 12.71 0.64
N ASN A 236 3.70 13.38 0.26
CA ASN A 236 2.73 13.91 1.21
C ASN A 236 1.30 13.35 1.12
N SER A 237 1.04 12.36 0.26
CA SER A 237 -0.32 11.82 0.09
C SER A 237 -0.64 10.56 0.92
N GLY A 238 0.38 9.96 1.56
CA GLY A 238 0.23 8.77 2.38
C GLY A 238 -0.55 8.98 3.70
N ILE A 239 -0.82 7.87 4.40
CA ILE A 239 -1.63 7.87 5.65
C ILE A 239 -0.99 8.68 6.77
N PHE A 240 0.34 8.65 6.86
CA PHE A 240 1.09 9.41 7.84
C PHE A 240 0.88 10.91 7.66
N SER A 241 1.07 11.42 6.44
CA SER A 241 0.89 12.85 6.16
C SER A 241 -0.55 13.30 6.38
N PHE A 242 -1.51 12.39 6.16
CA PHE A 242 -2.92 12.63 6.41
C PHE A 242 -3.25 12.76 7.91
N ILE A 243 -2.79 11.81 8.74
CA ILE A 243 -3.14 11.76 10.17
C ILE A 243 -2.25 12.68 11.01
N VAL A 244 -0.96 12.79 10.67
CA VAL A 244 0.07 13.43 11.51
C VAL A 244 0.47 14.80 10.98
N TRP A 245 1.03 14.92 9.76
CA TRP A 245 1.55 16.21 9.28
C TRP A 245 0.48 17.27 9.01
N LYS A 246 -0.70 16.88 8.54
CA LYS A 246 -1.84 17.79 8.45
C LYS A 246 -2.67 17.83 9.75
N GLY A 247 -2.22 17.10 10.77
CA GLY A 247 -2.93 16.80 11.98
C GLY A 247 -2.37 17.47 13.23
N ASN A 248 -2.56 18.79 13.34
CA ASN A 248 -3.14 19.31 14.59
C ASN A 248 -4.62 18.85 14.70
N GLY A 249 -4.88 17.54 14.54
CA GLY A 249 -6.14 16.79 14.58
C GLY A 249 -7.28 17.21 13.65
N GLU A 250 -7.49 18.50 13.48
CA GLU A 250 -8.70 19.11 12.94
C GLU A 250 -8.49 19.65 11.52
N LYS A 251 -7.31 20.21 11.20
CA LYS A 251 -7.02 20.84 9.89
C LYS A 251 -6.90 19.82 8.76
N GLY A 252 -6.34 18.64 8.97
CA GLY A 252 -6.19 17.59 7.95
C GLY A 252 -7.51 16.87 7.66
N ALA A 253 -8.28 16.58 8.71
CA ALA A 253 -9.65 16.06 8.58
C ALA A 253 -10.57 17.10 7.95
N LYS A 254 -10.54 18.38 8.39
CA LYS A 254 -11.25 19.49 7.72
C LYS A 254 -10.75 19.70 6.30
N TYR A 255 -9.48 19.54 5.98
CA TYR A 255 -8.99 19.69 4.60
C TYR A 255 -9.58 18.62 3.70
N LEU A 256 -9.56 17.35 4.11
CA LEU A 256 -10.15 16.27 3.31
C LEU A 256 -11.67 16.34 3.30
N TYR A 257 -12.30 16.74 4.40
CA TYR A 257 -13.73 16.97 4.51
C TYR A 257 -14.18 18.16 3.65
N ASN A 258 -13.45 19.29 3.66
CA ASN A 258 -13.72 20.47 2.86
C ASN A 258 -13.42 20.22 1.38
N GLN A 259 -12.36 19.48 1.04
CA GLN A 259 -12.09 19.00 -0.32
C GLN A 259 -13.18 18.02 -0.77
N LEU A 260 -13.68 17.15 0.10
CA LEU A 260 -14.80 16.25 -0.26
C LEU A 260 -16.12 17.03 -0.38
N LEU A 261 -16.39 18.01 0.49
CA LEU A 261 -17.60 18.84 0.47
C LEU A 261 -17.64 19.82 -0.71
N SER A 262 -16.51 20.42 -1.07
CA SER A 262 -16.42 21.35 -2.20
C SER A 262 -16.66 20.66 -3.55
N TYR A 263 -16.44 19.35 -3.62
CA TYR A 263 -16.62 18.54 -4.82
C TYR A 263 -17.85 17.61 -4.77
N LEU A 264 -18.45 17.40 -3.59
CA LEU A 264 -19.64 16.57 -3.37
C LEU A 264 -20.54 17.25 -2.31
N PRO A 265 -21.36 18.24 -2.70
CA PRO A 265 -22.23 18.98 -1.78
C PRO A 265 -23.29 18.10 -1.08
N GLU A 266 -23.56 16.91 -1.60
CA GLU A 266 -24.52 15.92 -1.06
C GLU A 266 -24.03 15.19 0.22
N LEU A 267 -22.84 15.54 0.74
CA LEU A 267 -22.29 14.95 1.97
C LEU A 267 -22.65 15.73 3.25
N ASN A 268 -23.51 16.75 3.14
CA ASN A 268 -24.15 17.46 4.26
C ASN A 268 -25.40 16.74 4.74
#